data_AF-A0A7S4RR08-F1
#
_entry.id   AF-A0A7S4RR08-F1
#
_cell.length_a   1.000
_cell.length_b   1.000
_cell.length_c   1.000
_cell.angle_alpha   90.00
_cell.angle_beta   90.00
_cell.angle_gamma   90.00
#
_symmetry.space_group_name_H-M   'P 1'
#
loop_
_entity.id
_entity.type
_entity.pdbx_description
1 polymer ?
#
loop_
_entity_poly.entity_id
_entity_poly.type
_entity_poly.pdbx_seq_one_letter_code
_entity_poly.pdbx_strand_id
1 'polypeptide(L)'
;SRSTGLKQARTGGPPCNSTCAGLHEGRQPSCASCMPPALSHEQALELLDDLLDEYIMPKFQKKLWAAFVEAGEDTALQEKAVAEVSAPIEGPIVAKFGFESAAKALVTLSAEDAADRHIARMYSQMVVLLNPLLQVSGERPPPLQVRAAPRAVRSASLGPPAASPSPPAASPAPSPEAPAPREARQVTSQRQRWIVVGGAAQGGIMVRAKESLTSALVAPRLAKGAVVEEVARIGERLQYRRVSGEGPETGWVSISASGKVLMEPFTLE
;
A
#
# COMPACT_ATOMS: atom_id res chain seq x y z
N SER A 1 -16.21 59.52 -6.97
CA SER A 1 -15.25 59.30 -5.88
C SER A 1 -15.94 58.67 -4.68
N ARG A 2 -15.92 57.34 -4.57
CA ARG A 2 -16.37 56.62 -3.37
C ARG A 2 -15.20 55.74 -2.94
N SER A 3 -14.62 56.05 -1.78
CA SER A 3 -13.50 55.32 -1.19
C SER A 3 -14.03 54.04 -0.52
N THR A 4 -13.52 52.90 -0.95
CA THR A 4 -13.72 51.60 -0.30
C THR A 4 -12.59 51.39 0.71
N GLY A 5 -12.94 51.46 1.99
CA GLY A 5 -12.03 51.21 3.12
C GLY A 5 -11.77 49.70 3.28
N LEU A 6 -10.52 49.31 3.06
CA LEU A 6 -10.01 47.96 3.27
C LEU A 6 -9.76 47.75 4.78
N LYS A 7 -10.62 46.97 5.46
CA LYS A 7 -10.38 46.53 6.83
C LYS A 7 -9.45 45.31 6.82
N GLN A 8 -8.23 45.48 7.34
CA GLN A 8 -7.32 44.38 7.65
C GLN A 8 -7.83 43.61 8.87
N ALA A 9 -8.18 42.33 8.68
CA ALA A 9 -8.45 41.40 9.77
C ALA A 9 -7.11 40.86 10.30
N ARG A 10 -6.80 41.16 11.57
CA ARG A 10 -5.69 40.55 12.30
C ARG A 10 -6.13 39.15 12.76
N THR A 11 -5.47 38.11 12.26
CA THR A 11 -5.59 36.75 12.76
C THR A 11 -4.81 36.64 14.07
N GLY A 12 -5.54 36.57 15.18
CA GLY A 12 -4.98 36.20 16.49
C GLY A 12 -4.74 34.70 16.53
N GLY A 13 -3.48 34.28 16.49
CA GLY A 13 -3.07 32.92 16.85
C GLY A 13 -3.11 32.73 18.38
N PRO A 14 -3.31 31.50 18.88
CA PRO A 14 -3.37 31.22 20.31
C PRO A 14 -1.99 31.45 20.97
N PRO A 15 -1.94 31.96 22.21
CA PRO A 15 -0.70 32.15 22.93
C PRO A 15 -0.12 30.80 23.36
N CYS A 16 1.03 30.43 22.81
CA CYS A 16 1.89 29.40 23.39
C CYS A 16 2.46 29.94 24.72
N ASN A 17 1.76 29.68 25.82
CA ASN A 17 2.30 29.81 27.17
C ASN A 17 3.24 28.62 27.43
N SER A 18 4.52 28.78 27.15
CA SER A 18 5.57 27.95 27.74
C SER A 18 6.82 28.79 27.95
N THR A 19 6.80 29.55 29.04
CA THR A 19 7.96 30.17 29.66
C THR A 19 8.93 29.09 30.12
N CYS A 20 9.83 28.65 29.23
CA CYS A 20 11.05 27.93 29.59
C CYS A 20 12.21 28.92 29.56
N ALA A 21 12.19 29.89 30.47
CA ALA A 21 13.30 30.81 30.71
C ALA A 21 13.87 30.51 32.10
N GLY A 22 14.82 29.59 32.17
CA GLY A 22 15.53 29.21 33.38
C GLY A 22 16.90 28.69 33.01
N LEU A 23 17.87 29.59 32.93
CA LEU A 23 19.29 29.31 32.72
C LEU A 23 19.81 28.47 33.89
N HIS A 24 20.10 27.19 33.63
CA HIS A 24 21.06 26.42 34.40
C HIS A 24 21.86 25.53 33.45
N GLU A 25 23.09 25.95 33.17
CA GLU A 25 24.13 25.09 32.59
C GLU A 25 24.43 23.98 33.60
N GLY A 26 23.96 22.76 33.31
CA GLY A 26 24.31 21.60 34.09
C GLY A 26 23.25 20.52 34.05
N ARG A 27 23.43 19.58 33.11
CA ARG A 27 22.72 18.30 33.01
C ARG A 27 21.30 18.43 32.46
N GLN A 28 21.18 18.33 31.13
CA GLN A 28 19.89 18.09 30.47
C GLN A 28 19.27 16.79 31.05
N PRO A 29 18.12 16.86 31.74
CA PRO A 29 17.34 15.65 31.98
C PRO A 29 16.89 15.15 30.61
N SER A 30 17.30 13.95 30.21
CA SER A 30 16.78 13.30 29.02
C SER A 30 15.29 13.04 29.24
N CYS A 31 14.44 13.99 28.83
CA CYS A 31 13.01 13.82 28.83
C CYS A 31 12.67 12.68 27.86
N ALA A 32 12.46 11.49 28.41
CA ALA A 32 11.87 10.35 27.69
C ALA A 32 10.49 10.69 27.09
N SER A 33 9.90 11.82 27.49
CA SER A 33 8.65 12.37 26.94
C SER A 33 8.79 13.09 25.59
N CYS A 34 10.00 13.19 25.00
CA CYS A 34 10.22 13.84 23.70
C CYS A 34 10.29 12.87 22.52
N MET A 35 10.05 11.55 22.71
CA MET A 35 9.93 10.68 21.56
C MET A 35 8.59 10.94 20.87
N PRO A 36 8.59 11.30 19.58
CA PRO A 36 7.34 11.41 18.83
C PRO A 36 6.59 10.08 18.95
N PRO A 37 5.25 10.11 19.06
CA PRO A 37 4.47 8.88 19.14
C PRO A 37 4.80 8.01 17.93
N ALA A 38 5.31 6.80 18.18
CA ALA A 38 5.47 5.83 17.12
C ALA A 38 4.08 5.31 16.77
N LEU A 39 3.73 5.34 15.47
CA LEU A 39 2.53 4.69 14.97
C LEU A 39 2.68 3.19 15.18
N SER A 40 1.67 2.54 15.76
CA SER A 40 1.56 1.09 15.67
C SER A 40 1.26 0.70 14.22
N HIS A 41 1.54 -0.55 13.87
CA HIS A 41 1.22 -1.08 12.54
C HIS A 41 -0.26 -0.96 12.18
N GLU A 42 -1.15 -1.20 13.15
CA GLU A 42 -2.61 -1.05 12.98
C GLU A 42 -3.00 0.42 12.76
N GLN A 43 -2.41 1.34 13.52
CA GLN A 43 -2.63 2.77 13.33
C GLN A 43 -2.10 3.27 11.98
N ALA A 44 -0.99 2.72 11.49
CA ALA A 44 -0.46 3.02 10.17
C ALA A 44 -1.44 2.61 9.06
N LEU A 45 -2.05 1.42 9.18
CA LEU A 45 -3.08 0.96 8.25
C LEU A 45 -4.33 1.86 8.31
N GLU A 46 -4.85 2.16 9.50
CA GLU A 46 -6.01 3.05 9.67
C GLU A 46 -5.75 4.45 9.10
N LEU A 47 -4.57 5.02 9.36
CA LEU A 47 -4.17 6.32 8.81
C LEU A 47 -4.18 6.32 7.28
N LEU A 48 -3.60 5.27 6.67
CA LEU A 48 -3.57 5.16 5.21
C LEU A 48 -4.95 4.91 4.61
N ASP A 49 -5.82 4.16 5.30
CA ASP A 49 -7.20 3.89 4.86
C ASP A 49 -8.02 5.19 4.88
N ASP A 50 -8.00 5.93 5.99
CA ASP A 50 -8.68 7.23 6.14
C ASP A 50 -8.22 8.23 5.04
N LEU A 51 -6.93 8.26 4.71
CA LEU A 51 -6.40 9.11 3.63
C LEU A 51 -6.87 8.64 2.24
N LEU A 52 -6.84 7.33 1.98
CA LEU A 52 -7.25 6.76 0.70
C LEU A 52 -8.75 6.98 0.42
N ASP A 53 -9.60 6.85 1.42
CA ASP A 53 -11.05 7.06 1.33
C ASP A 53 -11.40 8.49 0.93
N GLU A 54 -10.67 9.48 1.45
CA GLU A 54 -10.84 10.88 1.04
C GLU A 54 -10.25 11.17 -0.33
N TYR A 55 -9.07 10.61 -0.64
CA TYR A 55 -8.42 10.85 -1.93
C TYR A 55 -9.12 10.14 -3.09
N ILE A 56 -9.81 9.02 -2.88
CA ILE A 56 -10.57 8.36 -3.95
C ILE A 56 -11.86 9.13 -4.31
N MET A 57 -12.32 10.05 -3.45
CA MET A 57 -13.56 10.77 -3.68
C MET A 57 -13.53 11.57 -5.00
N PRO A 58 -14.55 11.44 -5.88
CA PRO A 58 -14.60 12.16 -7.15
C PRO A 58 -14.52 13.68 -7.02
N LYS A 59 -15.07 14.24 -5.92
CA LYS A 59 -15.01 15.67 -5.64
C LYS A 59 -13.60 16.16 -5.38
N PHE A 60 -12.81 15.38 -4.62
CA PHE A 60 -11.40 15.67 -4.37
C PHE A 60 -10.61 15.57 -5.67
N GLN A 61 -10.75 14.45 -6.39
CA GLN A 61 -10.03 14.22 -7.65
C GLN A 61 -10.32 15.30 -8.68
N LYS A 62 -11.58 15.70 -8.86
CA LYS A 62 -11.94 16.81 -9.76
C LYS A 62 -11.24 18.13 -9.38
N LYS A 63 -11.16 18.44 -8.09
CA LYS A 63 -10.49 19.65 -7.59
C LYS A 63 -8.98 19.57 -7.81
N LEU A 64 -8.37 18.43 -7.51
CA LEU A 64 -6.94 18.17 -7.73
C LEU A 64 -6.56 18.34 -9.20
N TRP A 65 -7.31 17.69 -10.11
CA TRP A 65 -7.10 17.81 -11.54
C TRP A 65 -7.27 19.25 -12.05
N ALA A 66 -8.25 20.00 -11.56
CA ALA A 66 -8.44 21.39 -11.95
C ALA A 66 -7.23 22.26 -11.55
N ALA A 67 -6.75 22.12 -10.30
CA ALA A 67 -5.58 22.86 -9.81
C ALA A 67 -4.29 22.46 -10.55
N PHE A 68 -4.16 21.16 -10.87
CA PHE A 68 -3.03 20.64 -11.65
C PHE A 68 -3.00 21.19 -13.08
N VAL A 69 -4.16 21.26 -13.75
CA VAL A 69 -4.27 21.87 -15.09
C VAL A 69 -3.94 23.36 -15.05
N GLU A 70 -4.38 24.09 -14.02
CA GLU A 70 -4.07 25.50 -13.83
C GLU A 70 -2.56 25.75 -13.63
N ALA A 71 -1.86 24.84 -12.95
CA ALA A 71 -0.41 24.90 -12.75
C ALA A 71 0.40 24.70 -14.06
N GLY A 72 -0.21 24.15 -15.12
CA GLY A 72 0.47 23.92 -16.40
C GLY A 72 1.60 22.89 -16.30
N GLU A 73 2.72 23.15 -16.97
CA GLU A 73 3.91 22.26 -16.98
C GLU A 73 4.94 22.60 -15.88
N ASP A 74 4.67 23.60 -15.04
CA ASP A 74 5.58 24.00 -13.97
C ASP A 74 5.45 23.02 -12.79
N THR A 75 6.48 22.19 -12.60
CA THR A 75 6.50 21.16 -11.55
C THR A 75 6.36 21.74 -10.14
N ALA A 76 6.92 22.93 -9.86
CA ALA A 76 6.82 23.55 -8.54
C ALA A 76 5.39 24.05 -8.27
N LEU A 77 4.72 24.58 -9.29
CA LEU A 77 3.30 24.95 -9.19
C LEU A 77 2.40 23.72 -9.05
N GLN A 78 2.72 22.62 -9.72
CA GLN A 78 1.99 21.35 -9.57
C GLN A 78 2.12 20.79 -8.14
N GLU A 79 3.34 20.70 -7.60
CA GLU A 79 3.58 20.24 -6.23
C GLU A 79 2.83 21.12 -5.20
N LYS A 80 2.89 22.44 -5.40
CA LYS A 80 2.15 23.40 -4.57
C LYS A 80 0.64 23.18 -4.68
N ALA A 81 0.10 22.99 -5.88
CA ALA A 81 -1.32 22.73 -6.10
C ALA A 81 -1.78 21.45 -5.40
N VAL A 82 -0.99 20.37 -5.46
CA VAL A 82 -1.28 19.12 -4.73
C VAL A 82 -1.34 19.41 -3.22
N ALA A 83 -0.34 20.07 -2.66
CA ALA A 83 -0.27 20.37 -1.23
C ALA A 83 -1.44 21.26 -0.75
N GLU A 84 -1.82 22.29 -1.52
CA GLU A 84 -2.94 23.16 -1.19
C GLU A 84 -4.30 22.44 -1.25
N VAL A 85 -4.45 21.49 -2.20
CA VAL A 85 -5.67 20.71 -2.35
C VAL A 85 -5.79 19.64 -1.27
N SER A 86 -4.68 19.00 -0.86
CA SER A 86 -4.67 17.90 0.10
C SER A 86 -4.64 18.35 1.57
N ALA A 87 -4.02 19.49 1.88
CA ALA A 87 -3.87 19.96 3.27
C ALA A 87 -5.17 20.04 4.10
N PRO A 88 -6.33 20.49 3.57
CA PRO A 88 -7.58 20.52 4.33
C PRO A 88 -8.13 19.14 4.72
N ILE A 89 -7.73 18.08 4.00
CA ILE A 89 -8.11 16.69 4.27
C ILE A 89 -7.10 16.05 5.23
N GLU A 90 -5.82 16.23 4.95
CA GLU A 90 -4.73 15.63 5.73
C GLU A 90 -4.75 16.07 7.19
N GLY A 91 -4.96 17.37 7.46
CA GLY A 91 -4.89 17.93 8.81
C GLY A 91 -5.78 17.24 9.84
N PRO A 92 -7.11 17.15 9.61
CA PRO A 92 -8.01 16.44 10.52
C PRO A 92 -7.67 14.96 10.70
N ILE A 93 -7.28 14.26 9.63
CA ILE A 93 -6.94 12.83 9.67
C ILE A 93 -5.69 12.61 10.50
N VAL A 94 -4.59 13.33 10.24
CA VAL A 94 -3.32 13.09 10.93
C VAL A 94 -3.37 13.53 12.40
N ALA A 95 -4.20 14.54 12.71
CA ALA A 95 -4.46 14.97 14.08
C ALA A 95 -5.15 13.88 14.91
N LYS A 96 -6.01 13.03 14.32
CA LYS A 96 -6.62 11.85 14.98
C LYS A 96 -5.57 10.89 15.53
N PHE A 97 -4.40 10.82 14.89
CA PHE A 97 -3.27 9.96 15.28
C PHE A 97 -2.18 10.70 16.05
N GLY A 98 -2.40 11.96 16.43
CA GLY A 98 -1.45 12.74 17.23
C GLY A 98 -0.30 13.36 16.43
N PHE A 99 -0.45 13.52 15.12
CA PHE A 99 0.56 14.17 14.26
C PHE A 99 0.14 15.58 13.87
N GLU A 100 1.14 16.45 13.69
CA GLU A 100 0.93 17.84 13.25
C GLU A 100 0.76 17.97 11.73
N SER A 101 1.25 16.99 10.96
CA SER A 101 1.15 16.98 9.50
C SER A 101 1.27 15.57 8.92
N ALA A 102 0.72 15.35 7.72
CA ALA A 102 0.84 14.07 7.02
C ALA A 102 2.29 13.73 6.70
N ALA A 103 3.10 14.71 6.29
CA ALA A 103 4.52 14.49 6.03
C ALA A 103 5.25 13.93 7.27
N LYS A 104 4.95 14.44 8.48
CA LYS A 104 5.50 13.87 9.72
C LYS A 104 4.98 12.46 9.96
N ALA A 105 3.66 12.25 9.88
CA ALA A 105 3.04 10.95 10.09
C ALA A 105 3.62 9.86 9.16
N LEU A 106 3.73 10.16 7.86
CA LEU A 106 4.26 9.25 6.85
C LEU A 106 5.76 8.98 7.00
N VAL A 107 6.56 9.94 7.49
CA VAL A 107 7.99 9.71 7.81
C VAL A 107 8.16 8.80 9.02
N THR A 108 7.21 8.80 9.96
CA THR A 108 7.20 7.88 11.10
C THR A 108 6.86 6.44 10.73
N LEU A 109 6.33 6.18 9.53
CA LEU A 109 6.17 4.81 9.04
C LEU A 109 7.54 4.14 9.02
N SER A 110 7.69 3.10 9.84
CA SER A 110 8.99 2.50 10.09
C SER A 110 9.47 1.72 8.86
N ALA A 111 10.75 1.37 8.86
CA ALA A 111 11.27 0.45 7.84
C ALA A 111 10.60 -0.93 7.89
N GLU A 112 10.09 -1.33 9.05
CA GLU A 112 9.32 -2.57 9.21
C GLU A 112 7.97 -2.46 8.52
N ASP A 113 7.28 -1.33 8.67
CA ASP A 113 5.99 -1.07 8.02
C ASP A 113 6.13 -1.03 6.49
N ALA A 114 7.24 -0.52 5.98
CA ALA A 114 7.47 -0.49 4.54
C ALA A 114 7.91 -1.85 3.95
N ALA A 115 8.31 -2.81 4.79
CA ALA A 115 8.46 -4.21 4.37
C ALA A 115 7.10 -4.93 4.27
N ASP A 116 6.07 -4.39 4.94
CA ASP A 116 4.70 -4.89 4.81
C ASP A 116 4.14 -4.59 3.41
N ARG A 117 3.67 -5.65 2.74
CA ARG A 117 3.17 -5.55 1.36
C ARG A 117 1.87 -4.78 1.26
N HIS A 118 1.04 -4.81 2.31
CA HIS A 118 -0.24 -4.12 2.35
C HIS A 118 -0.04 -2.62 2.51
N ILE A 119 0.77 -2.20 3.49
CA ILE A 119 1.16 -0.79 3.67
C ILE A 119 1.81 -0.25 2.40
N ALA A 120 2.76 -1.00 1.81
CA ALA A 120 3.41 -0.59 0.57
C ALA A 120 2.42 -0.42 -0.60
N ARG A 121 1.40 -1.29 -0.68
CA ARG A 121 0.33 -1.19 -1.69
C ARG A 121 -0.54 0.04 -1.46
N MET A 122 -0.99 0.29 -0.23
CA MET A 122 -1.83 1.44 0.13
C MET A 122 -1.09 2.75 -0.14
N TYR A 123 0.16 2.85 0.30
CA TYR A 123 1.00 4.01 0.00
C TYR A 123 1.19 4.21 -1.50
N SER A 124 1.44 3.14 -2.27
CA SER A 124 1.55 3.24 -3.73
C SER A 124 0.27 3.81 -4.35
N GLN A 125 -0.89 3.34 -3.89
CA GLN A 125 -2.19 3.82 -4.36
C GLN A 125 -2.40 5.31 -4.00
N MET A 126 -2.01 5.72 -2.80
CA MET A 126 -2.07 7.12 -2.35
C MET A 126 -1.22 8.03 -3.25
N VAL A 127 0.01 7.62 -3.58
CA VAL A 127 0.91 8.36 -4.49
C VAL A 127 0.29 8.53 -5.88
N VAL A 128 -0.35 7.48 -6.41
CA VAL A 128 -1.07 7.57 -7.70
C VAL A 128 -2.25 8.54 -7.59
N LEU A 129 -3.05 8.47 -6.52
CA LEU A 129 -4.21 9.34 -6.33
C LEU A 129 -3.84 10.83 -6.14
N LEU A 130 -2.65 11.12 -5.64
CA LEU A 130 -2.16 12.50 -5.47
C LEU A 130 -1.41 13.06 -6.69
N ASN A 131 -1.06 12.22 -7.67
CA ASN A 131 -0.31 12.64 -8.86
C ASN A 131 -1.11 12.38 -10.15
N PRO A 132 -1.76 13.41 -10.71
CA PRO A 132 -2.51 13.31 -11.96
C PRO A 132 -1.74 12.67 -13.13
N LEU A 133 -0.42 12.89 -13.26
CA LEU A 133 0.38 12.29 -14.33
C LEU A 133 0.47 10.76 -14.19
N LEU A 134 0.62 10.26 -12.95
CA LEU A 134 0.66 8.82 -12.70
C LEU A 134 -0.69 8.15 -12.95
N GLN A 135 -1.79 8.87 -12.75
CA GLN A 135 -3.14 8.35 -13.02
C GLN A 135 -3.38 8.11 -14.52
N VAL A 136 -2.83 8.97 -15.39
CA VAL A 136 -2.99 8.84 -16.85
C VAL A 136 -1.93 7.99 -17.52
N SER A 137 -0.70 7.98 -17.01
CA SER A 137 0.38 7.18 -17.61
C SER A 137 0.19 5.68 -17.36
N GLY A 138 -0.54 5.30 -16.31
CA GLY A 138 -0.63 3.92 -15.86
C GLY A 138 0.71 3.36 -15.37
N GLU A 139 1.71 4.21 -15.18
CA GLU A 139 3.00 3.83 -14.63
C GLU A 139 2.87 3.48 -13.15
N ARG A 140 3.54 2.41 -12.75
CA ARG A 140 3.59 2.03 -11.35
C ARG A 140 4.48 3.03 -10.60
N PRO A 141 4.02 3.59 -9.46
CA PRO A 141 4.89 4.43 -8.64
C PRO A 141 6.12 3.62 -8.19
N PRO A 142 7.27 4.29 -8.00
CA PRO A 142 8.45 3.63 -7.46
C PRO A 142 8.09 3.01 -6.11
N PRO A 143 8.63 1.82 -5.78
CA PRO A 143 8.43 1.24 -4.47
C PRO A 143 8.93 2.22 -3.41
N LEU A 144 8.26 2.24 -2.25
CA LEU A 144 8.66 3.02 -1.08
C LEU A 144 10.17 2.84 -0.86
N GLN A 145 10.95 3.86 -1.20
CA GLN A 145 12.37 3.88 -0.89
C GLN A 145 12.49 4.28 0.56
N VAL A 146 12.35 3.30 1.44
CA VAL A 146 12.72 3.52 2.83
C VAL A 146 14.20 3.87 2.82
N ARG A 147 14.53 5.08 3.24
CA ARG A 147 15.92 5.39 3.59
C ARG A 147 16.27 4.39 4.67
N ALA A 148 17.08 3.38 4.33
CA ALA A 148 17.57 2.42 5.28
C ALA A 148 18.09 3.22 6.47
N ALA A 149 17.45 3.08 7.63
CA ALA A 149 17.87 3.78 8.83
C ALA A 149 19.39 3.56 8.96
N PRO A 150 20.18 4.61 9.20
CA PRO A 150 21.63 4.49 9.25
C PRO A 150 21.94 3.35 10.21
N ARG A 151 22.42 2.23 9.65
CA ARG A 151 22.73 1.02 10.41
C ARG A 151 23.69 1.48 11.48
N ALA A 152 23.24 1.49 12.75
CA ALA A 152 24.07 1.87 13.87
C ALA A 152 25.34 1.02 13.78
N VAL A 153 26.46 1.69 13.47
CA VAL A 153 27.75 1.04 13.25
C VAL A 153 28.15 0.47 14.60
N ARG A 154 27.82 -0.81 14.82
CA ARG A 154 28.32 -1.55 15.98
C ARG A 154 29.81 -1.72 15.74
N SER A 155 30.61 -0.82 16.31
CA SER A 155 32.04 -1.05 16.54
C SER A 155 32.20 -2.28 17.41
N ALA A 156 32.28 -3.44 16.77
CA ALA A 156 32.65 -4.70 17.41
C ALA A 156 34.16 -4.87 17.26
N SER A 157 34.86 -4.70 18.38
CA SER A 157 36.24 -5.14 18.56
C SER A 157 36.29 -6.66 18.41
N LEU A 158 37.09 -7.15 17.46
CA LEU A 158 37.38 -8.55 17.21
C LEU A 158 38.28 -9.10 18.33
N GLY A 159 37.76 -10.06 19.10
CA GLY A 159 38.55 -10.99 19.90
C GLY A 159 38.57 -12.38 19.24
N PRO A 160 39.69 -13.13 19.29
CA PRO A 160 39.91 -14.33 18.47
C PRO A 160 39.13 -15.58 18.94
N PRO A 161 38.88 -16.54 18.03
CA PRO A 161 38.16 -17.77 18.32
C PRO A 161 39.06 -18.80 19.02
N ALA A 162 38.61 -19.34 20.16
CA ALA A 162 39.22 -20.49 20.81
C ALA A 162 38.41 -21.77 20.55
N ALA A 163 39.16 -22.83 20.27
CA ALA A 163 38.83 -24.19 19.91
C ALA A 163 37.57 -24.85 20.53
N SER A 164 36.93 -25.68 19.71
CA SER A 164 35.95 -26.72 20.06
C SER A 164 36.48 -27.74 21.08
N PRO A 165 35.58 -28.45 21.78
CA PRO A 165 35.37 -29.86 21.41
C PRO A 165 33.89 -30.31 21.42
N SER A 166 33.58 -31.32 20.59
CA SER A 166 32.36 -32.16 20.63
C SER A 166 32.70 -33.52 21.29
N PRO A 167 31.74 -34.46 21.46
CA PRO A 167 30.46 -34.45 22.20
C PRO A 167 30.47 -35.58 23.29
N PRO A 168 29.33 -35.93 23.92
CA PRO A 168 28.77 -37.25 23.58
C PRO A 168 27.23 -37.33 23.53
N ALA A 169 26.80 -38.43 22.91
CA ALA A 169 25.45 -38.84 22.58
C ALA A 169 24.50 -38.97 23.79
N ALA A 170 23.26 -38.52 23.61
CA ALA A 170 22.10 -39.00 24.35
C ALA A 170 20.88 -39.08 23.42
N SER A 171 20.26 -40.25 23.45
CA SER A 171 19.12 -40.72 22.66
C SER A 171 17.81 -39.93 22.89
N PRO A 172 16.83 -40.07 21.98
CA PRO A 172 15.66 -39.20 21.87
C PRO A 172 14.53 -39.61 22.83
N ALA A 173 13.90 -38.62 23.46
CA ALA A 173 12.65 -38.76 24.18
C ALA A 173 11.47 -38.18 23.35
N PRO A 174 10.25 -38.75 23.46
CA PRO A 174 9.14 -38.48 22.57
C PRO A 174 8.37 -37.19 22.87
N SER A 175 7.77 -36.68 21.79
CA SER A 175 6.81 -35.60 21.59
C SER A 175 5.93 -35.16 22.77
N PRO A 176 5.69 -33.84 22.90
CA PRO A 176 4.38 -33.29 23.19
C PRO A 176 3.75 -32.76 21.89
N GLU A 177 2.80 -33.55 21.40
CA GLU A 177 1.56 -33.16 20.73
C GLU A 177 1.45 -31.68 20.29
N ALA A 178 1.66 -31.45 18.99
CA ALA A 178 1.31 -30.19 18.35
C ALA A 178 -0.22 -29.97 18.43
N PRO A 179 -0.71 -28.79 18.85
CA PRO A 179 -2.13 -28.51 18.78
C PRO A 179 -2.56 -28.52 17.31
N ALA A 180 -3.57 -29.33 17.02
CA ALA A 180 -4.23 -29.44 15.71
C ALA A 180 -4.47 -28.04 15.11
N PRO A 181 -4.33 -27.86 13.78
CA PRO A 181 -4.65 -26.61 13.14
C PRO A 181 -6.12 -26.31 13.44
N ARG A 182 -6.37 -25.31 14.29
CA ARG A 182 -7.67 -24.68 14.44
C ARG A 182 -8.08 -24.28 13.05
N GLU A 183 -9.06 -24.98 12.49
CA GLU A 183 -9.77 -24.59 11.28
C GLU A 183 -10.27 -23.17 11.51
N ALA A 184 -9.48 -22.21 11.05
CA ALA A 184 -9.88 -20.83 10.96
C ALA A 184 -11.17 -20.86 10.16
N ARG A 185 -12.28 -20.50 10.81
CA ARG A 185 -13.56 -20.23 10.17
C ARG A 185 -13.29 -19.27 9.02
N GLN A 186 -13.11 -19.82 7.83
CA GLN A 186 -13.02 -19.04 6.63
C GLN A 186 -14.41 -18.46 6.44
N VAL A 187 -14.55 -17.19 6.78
CA VAL A 187 -15.61 -16.35 6.26
C VAL A 187 -15.38 -16.35 4.76
N THR A 188 -16.00 -17.29 4.05
CA THR A 188 -15.92 -17.38 2.59
C THR A 188 -16.78 -16.24 2.05
N SER A 189 -16.25 -15.02 2.10
CA SER A 189 -16.64 -13.98 1.15
C SER A 189 -16.59 -14.66 -0.21
N GLN A 190 -17.76 -14.85 -0.84
CA GLN A 190 -17.87 -15.61 -2.07
C GLN A 190 -16.94 -14.97 -3.10
N ARG A 191 -15.82 -15.63 -3.39
CA ARG A 191 -14.86 -15.08 -4.34
C ARG A 191 -15.55 -14.99 -5.70
N GLN A 192 -15.31 -13.87 -6.39
CA GLN A 192 -15.88 -13.61 -7.71
C GLN A 192 -15.59 -14.80 -8.64
N ARG A 193 -16.62 -15.34 -9.27
CA ARG A 193 -16.49 -16.37 -10.29
C ARG A 193 -16.53 -15.76 -11.68
N TRP A 194 -15.89 -16.44 -12.62
CA TRP A 194 -15.76 -16.04 -14.02
C TRP A 194 -16.04 -17.22 -14.93
N ILE A 195 -16.68 -16.98 -16.06
CA ILE A 195 -16.90 -17.98 -17.11
C ILE A 195 -16.10 -17.61 -18.36
N VAL A 196 -15.50 -18.62 -18.99
CA VAL A 196 -14.79 -18.45 -20.25
C VAL A 196 -15.78 -18.36 -21.42
N VAL A 197 -15.89 -17.18 -22.04
CA VAL A 197 -16.78 -16.95 -23.19
C VAL A 197 -16.05 -16.92 -24.54
N GLY A 198 -14.74 -16.65 -24.51
CA GLY A 198 -13.89 -16.52 -25.70
C GLY A 198 -13.09 -17.78 -26.05
N GLY A 199 -12.18 -17.65 -27.03
CA GLY A 199 -11.18 -18.68 -27.37
C GLY A 199 -11.69 -19.90 -28.15
N ALA A 200 -12.98 -20.01 -28.46
CA ALA A 200 -13.56 -21.19 -29.14
C ALA A 200 -12.83 -21.57 -30.44
N ALA A 201 -12.50 -20.60 -31.28
CA ALA A 201 -11.82 -20.84 -32.57
C ALA A 201 -10.42 -21.47 -32.41
N GLN A 202 -9.81 -21.38 -31.23
CA GLN A 202 -8.47 -21.90 -30.93
C GLN A 202 -8.51 -23.03 -29.88
N GLY A 203 -9.70 -23.59 -29.61
CA GLY A 203 -9.88 -24.65 -28.60
C GLY A 203 -9.74 -24.17 -27.15
N GLY A 204 -9.94 -22.87 -26.87
CA GLY A 204 -9.87 -22.29 -25.53
C GLY A 204 -8.85 -21.16 -25.38
N ILE A 205 -8.73 -20.64 -24.16
CA ILE A 205 -7.81 -19.56 -23.78
C ILE A 205 -6.46 -20.15 -23.36
N MET A 206 -5.39 -19.47 -23.75
CA MET A 206 -4.02 -19.79 -23.30
C MET A 206 -3.83 -19.47 -21.82
N VAL A 207 -3.43 -20.47 -21.06
CA VAL A 207 -3.09 -20.35 -19.64
C VAL A 207 -1.58 -20.14 -19.49
N ARG A 208 -1.18 -19.24 -18.60
CA ARG A 208 0.22 -18.98 -18.28
C ARG A 208 0.54 -19.38 -16.84
N ALA A 209 1.77 -19.83 -16.60
CA ALA A 209 2.23 -20.22 -15.27
C ALA A 209 2.38 -19.02 -14.32
N LYS A 210 2.63 -17.82 -14.86
CA LYS A 210 2.80 -16.57 -14.10
C LYS A 210 2.01 -15.42 -14.76
N GLU A 211 1.93 -14.30 -14.05
CA GLU A 211 1.27 -13.06 -14.50
C GLU A 211 1.79 -12.58 -15.87
N SER A 212 3.11 -12.60 -16.07
CA SER A 212 3.78 -12.07 -17.26
C SER A 212 3.36 -12.73 -18.58
N LEU A 213 3.23 -11.92 -19.63
CA LEU A 213 2.98 -12.35 -21.01
C LEU A 213 4.15 -13.13 -21.64
N THR A 214 5.34 -13.10 -21.05
CA THR A 214 6.50 -13.89 -21.50
C THR A 214 6.66 -15.20 -20.72
N SER A 215 5.81 -15.46 -19.73
CA SER A 215 5.91 -16.67 -18.92
C SER A 215 5.47 -17.93 -19.68
N ALA A 216 5.95 -19.09 -19.22
CA ALA A 216 5.66 -20.38 -19.82
C ALA A 216 4.15 -20.62 -19.96
N LEU A 217 3.75 -21.10 -21.14
CA LEU A 217 2.40 -21.54 -21.41
C LEU A 217 2.16 -22.87 -20.72
N VAL A 218 0.99 -23.01 -20.09
CA VAL A 218 0.54 -24.25 -19.49
C VAL A 218 -0.45 -24.89 -20.46
N ALA A 219 -0.14 -26.10 -20.90
CA ALA A 219 -1.07 -26.95 -21.64
C ALA A 219 -1.77 -27.90 -20.65
N PRO A 220 -3.06 -28.24 -20.86
CA PRO A 220 -3.93 -27.83 -21.96
C PRO A 220 -4.43 -26.37 -21.86
N ARG A 221 -5.12 -25.87 -22.89
CA ARG A 221 -5.82 -24.56 -22.84
C ARG A 221 -7.05 -24.66 -21.93
N LEU A 222 -7.49 -23.52 -21.39
CA LEU A 222 -8.74 -23.43 -20.62
C LEU A 222 -9.92 -23.34 -21.60
N ALA A 223 -10.79 -24.35 -21.61
CA ALA A 223 -11.86 -24.49 -22.58
C ALA A 223 -12.97 -23.42 -22.43
N LYS A 224 -13.70 -23.14 -23.51
CA LYS A 224 -14.89 -22.28 -23.46
C LYS A 224 -15.97 -22.93 -22.59
N GLY A 225 -16.62 -22.14 -21.75
CA GLY A 225 -17.61 -22.58 -20.78
C GLY A 225 -17.02 -23.03 -19.44
N ALA A 226 -15.68 -23.11 -19.30
CA ALA A 226 -15.07 -23.37 -18.00
C ALA A 226 -15.40 -22.25 -17.00
N VAL A 227 -15.75 -22.63 -15.78
CA VAL A 227 -16.00 -21.68 -14.68
C VAL A 227 -14.81 -21.71 -13.75
N VAL A 228 -14.32 -20.53 -13.39
CA VAL A 228 -13.15 -20.36 -12.54
C VAL A 228 -13.45 -19.36 -11.42
N GLU A 229 -12.71 -19.50 -10.33
CA GLU A 229 -12.76 -18.61 -9.18
C GLU A 229 -11.56 -17.66 -9.22
N GLU A 230 -11.80 -16.38 -8.96
CA GLU A 230 -10.77 -15.36 -8.87
C GLU A 230 -9.90 -15.57 -7.63
N VAL A 231 -8.60 -15.77 -7.85
CA VAL A 231 -7.59 -15.86 -6.78
C VAL A 231 -6.90 -14.51 -6.61
N ALA A 232 -6.53 -13.86 -7.70
CA ALA A 232 -5.95 -12.52 -7.73
C ALA A 232 -6.18 -11.88 -9.11
N ARG A 233 -6.23 -10.55 -9.14
CA ARG A 233 -6.33 -9.77 -10.39
C ARG A 233 -5.30 -8.66 -10.41
N ILE A 234 -4.60 -8.54 -11.55
CA ILE A 234 -3.62 -7.48 -11.80
C ILE A 234 -3.92 -6.89 -13.19
N GLY A 235 -4.58 -5.73 -13.21
CA GLY A 235 -5.09 -5.13 -14.43
C GLY A 235 -6.04 -6.07 -15.18
N GLU A 236 -5.64 -6.43 -16.41
CA GLU A 236 -6.37 -7.35 -17.30
C GLU A 236 -5.95 -8.83 -17.14
N ARG A 237 -5.10 -9.16 -16.16
CA ARG A 237 -4.62 -10.51 -15.89
C ARG A 237 -5.33 -11.08 -14.66
N LEU A 238 -5.93 -12.25 -14.84
CA LEU A 238 -6.67 -12.97 -13.81
C LEU A 238 -5.91 -14.24 -13.43
N GLN A 239 -5.51 -14.34 -12.16
CA GLN A 239 -5.12 -15.60 -11.56
C GLN A 239 -6.37 -16.34 -11.10
N TYR A 240 -6.50 -17.58 -11.52
CA TYR A 240 -7.71 -18.34 -11.28
C TYR A 240 -7.44 -19.71 -10.65
N ARG A 241 -8.49 -20.25 -10.04
CA ARG A 241 -8.63 -21.68 -9.71
C ARG A 241 -9.87 -22.23 -10.42
N ARG A 242 -9.73 -23.29 -11.20
CA ARG A 242 -10.84 -23.91 -11.96
C ARG A 242 -11.86 -24.49 -10.99
N VAL A 243 -13.14 -24.19 -11.23
CA VAL A 243 -14.29 -24.73 -10.48
C VAL A 243 -14.96 -25.83 -11.30
N SER A 244 -15.17 -25.60 -12.60
CA SER A 244 -15.76 -26.59 -13.53
C SER A 244 -15.27 -26.38 -14.98
N GLY A 245 -15.55 -27.35 -15.86
CA GLY A 245 -15.12 -27.35 -17.25
C GLY A 245 -13.73 -27.97 -17.48
N GLU A 246 -13.17 -27.83 -18.67
CA GLU A 246 -11.89 -28.45 -19.06
C GLU A 246 -10.72 -27.45 -19.05
N GLY A 247 -9.55 -27.90 -18.62
CA GLY A 247 -8.31 -27.10 -18.61
C GLY A 247 -7.50 -27.25 -17.31
N PRO A 248 -6.38 -26.51 -17.19
CA PRO A 248 -5.52 -26.53 -16.01
C PRO A 248 -6.27 -26.06 -14.76
N GLU A 249 -5.99 -26.69 -13.62
CA GLU A 249 -6.63 -26.35 -12.34
C GLU A 249 -6.33 -24.94 -11.86
N THR A 250 -5.15 -24.42 -12.18
CA THR A 250 -4.74 -23.06 -11.82
C THR A 250 -3.95 -22.43 -12.96
N GLY A 251 -3.90 -21.10 -12.96
CA GLY A 251 -3.02 -20.36 -13.85
C GLY A 251 -3.42 -18.91 -14.01
N TRP A 252 -2.78 -18.25 -14.97
CA TRP A 252 -3.00 -16.85 -15.32
C TRP A 252 -3.54 -16.72 -16.74
N VAL A 253 -4.67 -16.02 -16.88
CA VAL A 253 -5.34 -15.74 -18.15
C VAL A 253 -5.57 -14.24 -18.32
N SER A 254 -5.87 -13.80 -19.54
CA SER A 254 -6.29 -12.42 -19.78
C SER A 254 -7.82 -12.35 -19.81
N ILE A 255 -8.39 -11.31 -19.20
CA ILE A 255 -9.84 -11.06 -19.20
C ILE A 255 -10.30 -10.66 -20.61
N SER A 256 -9.48 -9.88 -21.32
CA SER A 256 -9.68 -9.47 -22.70
C SER A 256 -8.40 -9.64 -23.54
N ALA A 257 -8.55 -9.82 -24.86
CA ALA A 257 -7.44 -9.84 -25.80
C ALA A 257 -7.85 -9.23 -27.15
N SER A 258 -7.05 -8.28 -27.65
CA SER A 258 -7.31 -7.59 -28.92
C SER A 258 -8.74 -7.00 -29.00
N GLY A 259 -9.20 -6.40 -27.91
CA GLY A 259 -10.55 -5.82 -27.79
C GLY A 259 -11.70 -6.83 -27.68
N LYS A 260 -11.41 -8.14 -27.69
CA LYS A 260 -12.41 -9.19 -27.50
C LYS A 260 -12.42 -9.64 -26.05
N VAL A 261 -13.62 -9.69 -25.46
CA VAL A 261 -13.83 -10.22 -24.12
C VAL A 261 -13.63 -11.74 -24.16
N LEU A 262 -12.81 -12.25 -23.25
CA LEU A 262 -12.51 -13.67 -23.11
C LEU A 262 -13.19 -14.28 -21.89
N MET A 263 -13.39 -13.50 -20.83
CA MET A 263 -14.02 -13.93 -19.59
C MET A 263 -15.08 -12.93 -19.14
N GLU A 264 -16.18 -13.46 -18.62
CA GLU A 264 -17.29 -12.67 -18.06
C GLU A 264 -17.56 -13.07 -16.61
N PRO A 265 -17.99 -12.14 -15.73
CA PRO A 265 -18.44 -12.48 -14.39
C PRO A 265 -19.54 -13.56 -14.44
N PHE A 266 -19.35 -14.64 -13.70
CA PHE A 266 -20.32 -15.72 -13.60
C PHE A 266 -21.26 -15.46 -12.42
N THR A 267 -22.45 -14.94 -12.74
CA THR A 267 -23.55 -14.80 -11.79
C THR A 267 -24.44 -16.04 -11.92
N LEU A 268 -24.71 -16.72 -10.80
CA LEU A 268 -25.77 -17.72 -10.75
C LEU A 268 -27.09 -16.95 -10.76
N GLU A 269 -27.78 -16.91 -11.91
CA GLU A 269 -29.20 -16.55 -11.97
C GLU A 269 -30.07 -17.71 -11.46
#